data_AF-A0A803NUJ2-F1
#
_entry.id   AF-A0A803NUJ2-F1
#
_cell.length_a   1.000
_cell.length_b   1.000
_cell.length_c   1.000
_cell.angle_alpha   90.00
_cell.angle_beta   90.00
_cell.angle_gamma   90.00
#
_symmetry.space_group_name_H-M   'P 1'
#
loop_
_entity.id
_entity.type
_entity.pdbx_description
1 polymer ?
#
loop_
_entity_poly.entity_id
_entity_poly.type
_entity_poly.pdbx_seq_one_letter_code
_entity_poly.pdbx_strand_id
1 'polypeptide(L)'
;MVQAGQRQQLVKIYRDSRSSVLEESLRKLGVEKLSKEDVQKMQWEVLEAKIGNWIHYMRIAVKLLFAGERKVCDQLFDGFDSLSDQCFSEVTAGSVLMLLSFGEAIARSKRSPEKLFVLLDMYEIMRELHSEIETIFKGKACAEIRESATSLTKRLAQTAQETFGDFEEAVEKDATKTAVLDGTVHPLTSYVINYVKFLFDYQSTLKQLFQEFENGGEPGSQLASVTMQIMQALQTNLDGKSKQYKDPSLTHLFLMNNIHYMVRSVRRSEAKDLLGDDWVQRHRRIVQQHANQYKRICWGKILQCLTIQGLTSSGGSSVGGDGGNSSGVSRALVKDRFKIFNMQFEELHQKQSQWTVPDTELRESLRLAVAEVLLPAYRSFVKRFGPLVENGKNPQKYIRFSAEDLERMLGEFFEGKTLNEPKR
;
A
#
# COMPACT_ATOMS: atom_id res chain seq x y z
N MET A 1 -39.83 3.96 -52.64
CA MET A 1 -39.84 5.22 -51.84
C MET A 1 -38.67 6.14 -52.17
N VAL A 2 -37.41 5.65 -52.18
CA VAL A 2 -36.23 6.49 -52.50
C VAL A 2 -36.25 7.09 -53.92
N GLN A 3 -36.62 6.29 -54.93
CA GLN A 3 -36.82 6.75 -56.31
C GLN A 3 -38.07 7.66 -56.48
N ALA A 4 -39.00 7.63 -55.52
CA ALA A 4 -40.21 8.45 -55.50
C ALA A 4 -40.02 9.78 -54.74
N GLY A 5 -38.79 10.16 -54.38
CA GLY A 5 -38.48 11.40 -53.67
C GLY A 5 -38.83 11.42 -52.17
N GLN A 6 -39.48 10.37 -51.63
CA GLN A 6 -39.94 10.30 -50.24
C GLN A 6 -38.84 9.85 -49.25
N ARG A 7 -37.62 10.37 -49.40
CA ARG A 7 -36.44 9.92 -48.63
C ARG A 7 -36.55 10.22 -47.14
N GLN A 8 -37.01 11.42 -46.77
CA GLN A 8 -37.18 11.80 -45.36
C GLN A 8 -38.26 10.98 -44.65
N GLN A 9 -39.33 10.61 -45.35
CA GLN A 9 -40.41 9.81 -44.77
C GLN A 9 -39.95 8.37 -44.47
N LEU A 10 -39.08 7.81 -45.33
CA LEU A 10 -38.44 6.52 -45.09
C LEU A 10 -37.53 6.56 -43.85
N VAL A 11 -36.65 7.58 -43.76
CA VAL A 11 -35.75 7.77 -42.61
C VAL A 11 -36.55 7.88 -41.31
N LYS A 12 -37.64 8.66 -41.31
CA LYS A 12 -38.50 8.84 -40.15
C LYS A 12 -39.15 7.52 -39.68
N ILE A 13 -39.77 6.77 -40.59
CA ILE A 13 -40.43 5.49 -40.25
C ILE A 13 -39.41 4.46 -39.75
N TYR A 14 -38.25 4.39 -40.42
CA TYR A 14 -37.18 3.49 -40.02
C TYR A 14 -36.64 3.85 -38.64
N ARG A 15 -36.36 5.14 -38.39
CA ARG A 15 -35.92 5.64 -37.09
C ARG A 15 -36.90 5.30 -35.98
N ASP A 16 -38.17 5.68 -36.15
CA ASP A 16 -39.19 5.53 -35.10
C ASP A 16 -39.38 4.06 -34.71
N SER A 17 -39.31 3.14 -35.68
CA SER A 17 -39.44 1.70 -35.43
C SER A 17 -38.16 1.09 -34.84
N ARG A 18 -36.99 1.34 -35.44
CA ARG A 18 -35.74 0.67 -35.06
C ARG A 18 -35.13 1.23 -33.79
N SER A 19 -35.21 2.55 -33.57
CA SER A 19 -34.68 3.18 -32.36
C SER A 19 -35.39 2.64 -31.11
N SER A 20 -36.72 2.50 -31.16
CA SER A 20 -37.50 1.92 -30.06
C SER A 20 -37.12 0.46 -29.78
N VAL A 21 -36.94 -0.36 -30.83
CA VAL A 21 -36.56 -1.77 -30.67
C VAL A 21 -35.15 -1.92 -30.10
N LEU A 22 -34.22 -1.05 -30.52
CA LEU A 22 -32.85 -1.04 -30.04
C LEU A 22 -32.79 -0.66 -28.56
N GLU A 23 -33.52 0.38 -28.15
CA GLU A 23 -33.63 0.78 -26.75
C GLU A 23 -34.29 -0.31 -25.89
N GLU A 24 -35.37 -0.94 -26.38
CA GLU A 24 -36.03 -2.04 -25.67
C GLU A 24 -35.08 -3.25 -25.51
N SER A 25 -34.26 -3.53 -26.52
CA SER A 25 -33.26 -4.60 -26.47
C SER A 25 -32.19 -4.32 -25.40
N LEU A 26 -31.72 -3.08 -25.28
CA LEU A 26 -30.79 -2.68 -24.22
C LEU A 26 -31.43 -2.76 -22.83
N ARG A 27 -32.70 -2.37 -22.69
CA ARG A 27 -33.44 -2.51 -21.42
C ARG A 27 -33.60 -3.98 -21.04
N LYS A 28 -33.88 -4.87 -21.99
CA LYS A 28 -33.97 -6.32 -21.76
C LYS A 28 -32.64 -6.95 -21.36
N LEU A 29 -31.53 -6.41 -21.88
CA LEU A 29 -30.19 -6.78 -21.41
C LEU A 29 -29.93 -6.31 -19.96
N GLY A 30 -30.68 -5.34 -19.45
CA GLY A 30 -30.51 -4.80 -18.10
C GLY A 30 -29.75 -3.47 -18.06
N VAL A 31 -29.64 -2.75 -19.19
CA VAL A 31 -29.10 -1.40 -19.23
C VAL A 31 -30.12 -0.44 -18.62
N GLU A 32 -29.75 0.15 -17.49
CA GLU A 32 -30.55 1.14 -16.79
C GLU A 32 -29.98 2.53 -17.03
N LYS A 33 -30.87 3.52 -17.24
CA LYS A 33 -30.48 4.93 -17.22
C LYS A 33 -30.39 5.37 -15.76
N LEU A 34 -29.17 5.45 -15.25
CA LEU A 34 -28.90 5.87 -13.87
C LEU A 34 -28.35 7.29 -13.83
N SER A 35 -28.87 8.10 -12.91
CA SER A 35 -28.33 9.41 -12.61
C SER A 35 -27.14 9.32 -11.64
N LYS A 36 -26.40 10.42 -11.51
CA LYS A 36 -25.32 10.54 -10.52
C LYS A 36 -25.85 10.31 -9.10
N GLU A 37 -27.04 10.83 -8.80
CA GLU A 37 -27.67 10.73 -7.49
C GLU A 37 -28.08 9.29 -7.16
N ASP A 38 -28.50 8.52 -8.17
CA ASP A 38 -28.84 7.10 -8.00
C ASP A 38 -27.59 6.29 -7.67
N VAL A 39 -26.51 6.50 -8.43
CA VAL A 39 -25.20 5.84 -8.20
C VAL A 39 -24.66 6.15 -6.80
N GLN A 40 -24.81 7.38 -6.32
CA GLN A 40 -24.31 7.77 -5.00
C GLN A 40 -25.07 7.12 -3.84
N LYS A 41 -26.35 6.75 -4.04
CA LYS A 41 -27.18 6.12 -3.00
C LYS A 41 -27.04 4.60 -2.95
N MET A 42 -26.44 3.99 -3.97
CA MET A 42 -26.27 2.54 -4.05
C MET A 42 -25.18 2.03 -3.10
N GLN A 43 -25.40 0.82 -2.57
CA GLN A 43 -24.37 0.08 -1.85
C GLN A 43 -23.26 -0.35 -2.80
N TRP A 44 -22.03 -0.44 -2.27
CA TRP A 44 -20.84 -0.71 -3.07
C TRP A 44 -20.93 -2.06 -3.80
N GLU A 45 -21.37 -3.11 -3.12
CA GLU A 45 -21.43 -4.47 -3.67
C GLU A 45 -22.40 -4.56 -4.86
N VAL A 46 -23.51 -3.83 -4.77
CA VAL A 46 -24.49 -3.74 -5.86
C VAL A 46 -23.94 -2.91 -7.02
N LEU A 47 -23.22 -1.84 -6.71
CA LEU A 47 -22.62 -0.97 -7.71
C LEU A 47 -21.51 -1.67 -8.49
N GLU A 48 -20.62 -2.38 -7.80
CA GLU A 48 -19.54 -3.18 -8.39
C GLU A 48 -20.10 -4.23 -9.37
N ALA A 49 -21.13 -4.98 -8.94
CA ALA A 49 -21.81 -5.94 -9.81
C ALA A 49 -22.47 -5.27 -11.03
N LYS A 50 -23.08 -4.09 -10.86
CA LYS A 50 -23.67 -3.32 -11.97
C LYS A 50 -22.61 -2.80 -12.94
N ILE A 51 -21.43 -2.40 -12.47
CA ILE A 51 -20.31 -2.00 -13.33
C ILE A 51 -19.81 -3.19 -14.15
N GLY A 52 -19.62 -4.36 -13.53
CA GLY A 52 -19.27 -5.60 -14.23
C GLY A 52 -20.28 -5.95 -15.33
N ASN A 53 -21.57 -5.87 -15.02
CA ASN A 53 -22.63 -6.07 -16.01
C ASN A 53 -22.59 -5.02 -17.13
N TRP A 54 -22.35 -3.75 -16.81
CA TRP A 54 -22.22 -2.69 -17.82
C TRP A 54 -21.08 -2.95 -18.80
N ILE A 55 -19.94 -3.49 -18.35
CA ILE A 55 -18.83 -3.89 -19.23
C ILE A 55 -19.29 -4.95 -20.24
N HIS A 56 -20.03 -5.97 -19.79
CA HIS A 56 -20.59 -6.99 -20.68
C HIS A 56 -21.63 -6.41 -21.65
N TYR A 57 -22.52 -5.56 -21.16
CA TYR A 57 -23.55 -4.92 -21.99
C TYR A 57 -22.94 -4.00 -23.04
N MET A 58 -21.85 -3.29 -22.72
CA MET A 58 -21.15 -2.43 -23.67
C MET A 58 -20.53 -3.26 -24.80
N ARG A 59 -19.89 -4.40 -24.50
CA ARG A 59 -19.39 -5.34 -25.52
C ARG A 59 -20.51 -5.82 -26.45
N ILE A 60 -21.63 -6.27 -25.88
CA ILE A 60 -22.77 -6.78 -26.65
C ILE A 60 -23.36 -5.66 -27.52
N ALA A 61 -23.55 -4.47 -26.95
CA ALA A 61 -24.13 -3.34 -27.68
C ALA A 61 -23.29 -2.94 -28.89
N VAL A 62 -21.97 -2.78 -28.73
CA VAL A 62 -21.09 -2.38 -29.82
C VAL A 62 -20.89 -3.50 -30.83
N LYS A 63 -20.49 -4.70 -30.39
CA LYS A 63 -20.08 -5.79 -31.30
C LYS A 63 -21.27 -6.50 -31.96
N LEU A 64 -22.46 -6.47 -31.35
CA LEU A 64 -23.65 -7.15 -31.89
C LEU A 64 -24.71 -6.16 -32.37
N LEU A 65 -25.23 -5.31 -31.48
CA LEU A 65 -26.42 -4.51 -31.78
C LEU A 65 -26.13 -3.39 -32.79
N PHE A 66 -25.13 -2.56 -32.52
CA PHE A 66 -24.78 -1.44 -33.41
C PHE A 66 -24.15 -1.94 -34.71
N ALA A 67 -23.30 -2.98 -34.65
CA ALA A 67 -22.76 -3.61 -35.84
C ALA A 67 -23.86 -4.22 -36.73
N GLY A 68 -24.86 -4.86 -36.12
CA GLY A 68 -26.02 -5.42 -36.82
C GLY A 68 -26.89 -4.32 -37.45
N GLU A 69 -27.22 -3.28 -36.69
CA GLU A 69 -27.99 -2.15 -37.18
C GLU A 69 -27.28 -1.43 -38.33
N ARG A 70 -25.95 -1.30 -38.24
CA ARG A 70 -25.15 -0.69 -39.31
C ARG A 70 -25.25 -1.47 -40.62
N LYS A 71 -25.20 -2.80 -40.56
CA LYS A 71 -25.37 -3.66 -41.75
C LYS A 71 -26.76 -3.49 -42.37
N VAL A 72 -27.81 -3.37 -41.55
CA VAL A 72 -29.17 -3.16 -42.04
C VAL A 72 -29.32 -1.78 -42.70
N CYS A 73 -28.77 -0.73 -42.08
CA CYS A 73 -28.73 0.62 -42.69
C CYS A 73 -27.98 0.62 -44.02
N ASP A 74 -26.78 0.04 -44.07
CA ASP A 74 -25.98 -0.01 -45.30
C ASP A 74 -26.69 -0.80 -46.42
N GLN A 75 -27.45 -1.85 -46.09
CA GLN A 75 -28.26 -2.60 -47.07
C GLN A 75 -29.49 -1.82 -47.58
N LEU A 76 -30.17 -1.06 -46.71
CA LEU A 76 -31.39 -0.33 -47.06
C LEU A 76 -31.11 0.94 -47.87
N PHE A 77 -29.96 1.58 -47.62
CA PHE A 77 -29.57 2.84 -48.21
C PHE A 77 -28.38 2.71 -49.16
N ASP A 78 -28.17 1.52 -49.75
CA ASP A 78 -27.09 1.26 -50.69
C ASP A 78 -27.03 2.32 -51.80
N GLY A 79 -25.84 2.89 -52.02
CA GLY A 79 -25.61 4.02 -52.93
C GLY A 79 -25.90 5.42 -52.35
N PHE A 80 -26.33 5.54 -51.09
CA PHE A 80 -26.60 6.82 -50.41
C PHE A 80 -25.95 6.92 -49.03
N ASP A 81 -24.61 6.86 -48.97
CA ASP A 81 -23.84 6.82 -47.72
C ASP A 81 -24.19 7.92 -46.72
N SER A 82 -24.39 9.16 -47.19
CA SER A 82 -24.73 10.30 -46.31
C SER A 82 -26.09 10.14 -45.61
N LEU A 83 -27.07 9.54 -46.29
CA LEU A 83 -28.39 9.26 -45.73
C LEU A 83 -28.35 8.03 -44.81
N SER A 84 -27.56 7.01 -45.15
CA SER A 84 -27.33 5.84 -44.27
C SER A 84 -26.72 6.29 -42.94
N ASP A 85 -25.66 7.10 -42.98
CA ASP A 85 -24.99 7.62 -41.79
C ASP A 85 -25.91 8.48 -40.92
N GLN A 86 -26.71 9.36 -41.54
CA GLN A 86 -27.67 10.18 -40.81
C GLN A 86 -28.75 9.32 -40.14
N CYS A 87 -29.33 8.37 -40.87
CA CYS A 87 -30.37 7.50 -40.35
C CYS A 87 -29.84 6.61 -39.21
N PHE A 88 -28.66 6.03 -39.38
CA PHE A 88 -27.99 5.22 -38.37
C PHE A 88 -27.69 6.03 -37.09
N SER A 89 -27.17 7.26 -37.24
CA SER A 89 -26.94 8.16 -36.10
C SER A 89 -28.24 8.45 -35.34
N GLU A 90 -29.31 8.81 -36.05
CA GLU A 90 -30.60 9.10 -35.43
C GLU A 90 -31.24 7.88 -34.73
N VAL A 91 -31.06 6.67 -35.27
CA VAL A 91 -31.55 5.41 -34.68
C VAL A 91 -30.80 5.08 -33.38
N THR A 92 -29.48 5.22 -33.41
CA THR A 92 -28.60 4.75 -32.34
C THR A 92 -28.37 5.77 -31.22
N ALA A 93 -28.59 7.07 -31.48
CA ALA A 93 -28.32 8.15 -30.53
C ALA A 93 -28.91 7.92 -29.13
N GLY A 94 -30.19 7.56 -29.01
CA GLY A 94 -30.84 7.33 -27.71
C GLY A 94 -30.25 6.14 -26.94
N SER A 95 -29.95 5.07 -27.67
CA SER A 95 -29.33 3.85 -27.14
C SER A 95 -27.89 4.07 -26.66
N VAL A 96 -27.08 4.78 -27.45
CA VAL A 96 -25.70 5.12 -27.06
C VAL A 96 -25.70 6.08 -25.86
N LEU A 97 -26.57 7.09 -25.87
CA LEU A 97 -26.72 8.01 -24.74
C LEU A 97 -27.07 7.26 -23.45
N MET A 98 -27.94 6.25 -23.51
CA MET A 98 -28.28 5.43 -22.35
C MET A 98 -27.05 4.70 -21.80
N LEU A 99 -26.27 4.03 -22.65
CA LEU A 99 -25.04 3.33 -22.25
C LEU A 99 -23.98 4.26 -21.67
N LEU A 100 -23.72 5.39 -22.34
CA LEU A 100 -22.71 6.35 -21.91
C LEU A 100 -23.14 7.09 -20.63
N SER A 101 -24.42 7.37 -20.44
CA SER A 101 -24.92 8.07 -19.24
C SER A 101 -24.63 7.32 -17.95
N PHE A 102 -24.65 5.98 -17.96
CA PHE A 102 -24.22 5.18 -16.82
C PHE A 102 -22.73 5.40 -16.53
N GLY A 103 -21.88 5.31 -17.55
CA GLY A 103 -20.45 5.57 -17.43
C GLY A 103 -20.15 6.97 -16.88
N GLU A 104 -20.86 7.98 -17.38
CA GLU A 104 -20.73 9.36 -16.89
C GLU A 104 -21.18 9.50 -15.43
N ALA A 105 -22.26 8.82 -15.03
CA ALA A 105 -22.75 8.84 -13.66
C ALA A 105 -21.71 8.25 -12.69
N ILE A 106 -21.05 7.15 -13.07
CA ILE A 106 -19.95 6.55 -12.28
C ILE A 106 -18.76 7.51 -12.22
N ALA A 107 -18.31 8.02 -13.37
CA ALA A 107 -17.13 8.88 -13.46
C ALA A 107 -17.29 10.20 -12.72
N ARG A 108 -18.52 10.70 -12.55
CA ARG A 108 -18.87 11.92 -11.79
C ARG A 108 -19.29 11.64 -10.34
N SER A 109 -19.36 10.38 -9.93
CA SER A 109 -19.74 9.99 -8.58
C SER A 109 -18.65 10.36 -7.55
N LYS A 110 -18.92 10.14 -6.26
CA LYS A 110 -17.90 10.37 -5.23
C LYS A 110 -16.72 9.42 -5.46
N ARG A 111 -15.53 9.99 -5.63
CA ARG A 111 -14.25 9.27 -5.76
C ARG A 111 -13.92 8.54 -4.46
N SER A 112 -13.40 7.32 -4.58
CA SER A 112 -12.82 6.57 -3.47
C SER A 112 -11.75 5.62 -4.00
N PRO A 113 -10.74 5.26 -3.19
CA PRO A 113 -9.67 4.36 -3.62
C PRO A 113 -10.20 3.01 -4.11
N GLU A 114 -11.22 2.45 -3.45
CA GLU A 114 -11.82 1.16 -3.80
C GLU A 114 -12.47 1.18 -5.20
N LYS A 115 -12.96 2.35 -5.62
CA LYS A 115 -13.57 2.55 -6.94
C LYS A 115 -12.58 2.61 -8.09
N LEU A 116 -11.27 2.80 -7.80
CA LEU A 116 -10.28 2.97 -8.85
C LEU A 116 -10.23 1.77 -9.78
N PHE A 117 -10.25 0.55 -9.25
CA PHE A 117 -10.08 -0.67 -10.05
C PHE A 117 -11.23 -0.88 -11.03
N VAL A 118 -12.48 -0.74 -10.57
CA VAL A 118 -13.64 -0.81 -11.47
C VAL A 118 -13.69 0.35 -12.48
N LEU A 119 -13.17 1.54 -12.12
CA LEU A 119 -13.02 2.64 -13.08
C LEU A 119 -12.00 2.30 -14.18
N LEU A 120 -10.91 1.60 -13.82
CA LEU A 120 -9.93 1.11 -14.78
C LEU A 120 -10.53 0.03 -15.69
N ASP A 121 -11.34 -0.89 -15.15
CA ASP A 121 -12.05 -1.89 -15.98
C ASP A 121 -12.99 -1.22 -16.99
N MET A 122 -13.70 -0.15 -16.58
CA MET A 122 -14.54 0.66 -17.48
C MET A 122 -13.71 1.38 -18.54
N TYR A 123 -12.52 1.86 -18.18
CA TYR A 123 -11.61 2.49 -19.12
C TYR A 123 -11.06 1.49 -20.15
N GLU A 124 -10.69 0.29 -19.70
CA GLU A 124 -10.22 -0.80 -20.57
C GLU A 124 -11.26 -1.16 -21.61
N ILE A 125 -12.53 -1.32 -21.23
CA ILE A 125 -13.57 -1.67 -22.20
C ILE A 125 -13.82 -0.54 -23.22
N MET A 126 -13.76 0.71 -22.79
CA MET A 126 -13.92 1.85 -23.70
C MET A 126 -12.76 1.94 -24.70
N ARG A 127 -11.54 1.63 -24.25
CA ARG A 127 -10.36 1.51 -25.13
C ARG A 127 -10.46 0.31 -26.07
N GLU A 128 -10.83 -0.86 -25.55
CA GLU A 128 -10.99 -2.10 -26.34
C GLU A 128 -11.92 -1.84 -27.52
N LEU A 129 -13.05 -1.17 -27.27
CA LEU A 129 -14.10 -0.92 -28.26
C LEU A 129 -13.88 0.32 -29.11
N HIS A 130 -12.81 1.10 -28.88
CA HIS A 130 -12.59 2.37 -29.56
C HIS A 130 -12.54 2.18 -31.09
N SER A 131 -11.79 1.18 -31.56
CA SER A 131 -11.63 0.92 -32.99
C SER A 131 -12.94 0.47 -33.67
N GLU A 132 -13.74 -0.34 -32.98
CA GLU A 132 -15.05 -0.76 -33.45
C GLU A 132 -16.04 0.40 -33.47
N ILE A 133 -16.03 1.27 -32.45
CA ILE A 133 -16.86 2.47 -32.42
C ILE A 133 -16.52 3.38 -33.60
N GLU A 134 -15.24 3.64 -33.87
CA GLU A 134 -14.81 4.43 -35.04
C GLU A 134 -15.25 3.80 -36.38
N THR A 135 -15.21 2.47 -36.47
CA THR A 135 -15.58 1.74 -37.69
C THR A 135 -17.09 1.66 -37.91
N ILE A 136 -17.88 1.52 -36.85
CA ILE A 136 -19.35 1.41 -36.91
C ILE A 136 -19.98 2.80 -37.12
N PHE A 137 -19.51 3.80 -36.39
CA PHE A 137 -20.05 5.17 -36.39
C PHE A 137 -19.34 6.06 -37.40
N LYS A 138 -19.33 5.62 -38.67
CA LYS A 138 -18.72 6.33 -39.80
C LYS A 138 -19.44 7.66 -40.10
N GLY A 139 -18.71 8.56 -40.75
CA GLY A 139 -19.28 9.77 -41.34
C GLY A 139 -19.44 10.94 -40.37
N LYS A 140 -19.83 12.10 -40.93
CA LYS A 140 -19.98 13.35 -40.18
C LYS A 140 -21.20 13.31 -39.25
N ALA A 141 -22.28 12.63 -39.65
CA ALA A 141 -23.51 12.56 -38.86
C ALA A 141 -23.35 11.76 -37.56
N CYS A 142 -22.37 10.86 -37.48
CA CYS A 142 -22.05 10.09 -36.28
C CYS A 142 -20.90 10.68 -35.45
N ALA A 143 -20.36 11.85 -35.83
CA ALA A 143 -19.19 12.44 -35.17
C ALA A 143 -19.44 12.74 -33.69
N GLU A 144 -20.62 13.27 -33.35
CA GLU A 144 -20.99 13.58 -31.96
C GLU A 144 -21.02 12.32 -31.07
N ILE A 145 -21.42 11.17 -31.62
CA ILE A 145 -21.45 9.90 -30.89
C ILE A 145 -20.03 9.42 -30.57
N ARG A 146 -19.13 9.47 -31.57
CA ARG A 146 -17.71 9.11 -31.40
C ARG A 146 -17.01 10.04 -30.42
N GLU A 147 -17.30 11.34 -30.51
CA GLU A 147 -16.79 12.35 -29.57
C GLU A 147 -17.30 12.10 -28.15
N SER A 148 -18.58 11.74 -27.98
CA SER A 148 -19.15 11.41 -26.67
C SER A 148 -18.50 10.18 -26.05
N ALA A 149 -18.27 9.12 -26.82
CA ALA A 149 -17.56 7.92 -26.34
C ALA A 149 -16.10 8.23 -25.95
N THR A 150 -15.41 9.03 -26.75
CA THR A 150 -14.03 9.49 -26.47
C THR A 150 -14.00 10.40 -25.23
N SER A 151 -14.99 11.28 -25.08
CA SER A 151 -15.16 12.17 -23.92
C SER A 151 -15.35 11.38 -22.62
N LEU A 152 -16.20 10.33 -22.65
CA LEU A 152 -16.34 9.42 -21.50
C LEU A 152 -15.03 8.73 -21.16
N THR A 153 -14.30 8.22 -22.15
CA THR A 153 -13.00 7.56 -21.96
C THR A 153 -12.01 8.48 -21.26
N LYS A 154 -11.88 9.72 -21.75
CA LYS A 154 -11.05 10.76 -21.12
C LYS A 154 -11.52 11.10 -19.71
N ARG A 155 -12.83 11.18 -19.48
CA ARG A 155 -13.38 11.46 -18.15
C ARG A 155 -13.06 10.35 -17.16
N LEU A 156 -13.22 9.08 -17.54
CA LEU A 156 -12.88 7.93 -16.71
C LEU A 156 -11.40 7.96 -16.30
N ALA A 157 -10.51 8.20 -17.25
CA ALA A 157 -9.09 8.31 -16.98
C ALA A 157 -8.72 9.50 -16.10
N GLN A 158 -9.33 10.67 -16.32
CA GLN A 158 -9.15 11.83 -15.45
C GLN A 158 -9.60 11.53 -14.01
N THR A 159 -10.79 10.93 -13.85
CA THR A 159 -11.31 10.55 -12.53
C THR A 159 -10.38 9.54 -11.84
N ALA A 160 -9.82 8.59 -12.58
CA ALA A 160 -8.82 7.65 -12.06
C ALA A 160 -7.53 8.37 -11.59
N GLN A 161 -7.00 9.33 -12.35
CA GLN A 161 -5.85 10.15 -11.95
C GLN A 161 -6.12 10.94 -10.67
N GLU A 162 -7.27 11.60 -10.60
CA GLU A 162 -7.68 12.36 -9.43
C GLU A 162 -7.86 11.45 -8.20
N THR A 163 -8.29 10.20 -8.39
CA THR A 163 -8.44 9.21 -7.33
C THR A 163 -7.08 8.80 -6.74
N PHE A 164 -5.99 8.80 -7.52
CA PHE A 164 -4.64 8.59 -6.97
C PHE A 164 -4.23 9.70 -6.01
N GLY A 165 -4.48 10.96 -6.37
CA GLY A 165 -4.20 12.11 -5.50
C GLY A 165 -5.03 12.07 -4.21
N ASP A 166 -6.32 11.75 -4.32
CA ASP A 166 -7.20 11.56 -3.16
C ASP A 166 -6.70 10.43 -2.24
N PHE A 167 -6.19 9.33 -2.81
CA PHE A 167 -5.65 8.22 -2.06
C PHE A 167 -4.34 8.59 -1.35
N GLU A 168 -3.41 9.26 -2.03
CA GLU A 168 -2.18 9.78 -1.43
C GLU A 168 -2.50 10.68 -0.22
N GLU A 169 -3.40 11.63 -0.39
CA GLU A 169 -3.81 12.55 0.66
C GLU A 169 -4.48 11.81 1.83
N ALA A 170 -5.34 10.82 1.54
CA ALA A 170 -6.00 10.01 2.57
C ALA A 170 -4.99 9.17 3.38
N VAL A 171 -3.96 8.60 2.72
CA VAL A 171 -2.89 7.85 3.38
C VAL A 171 -2.03 8.76 4.25
N GLU A 172 -1.67 9.94 3.74
CA GLU A 172 -0.86 10.90 4.50
C GLU A 172 -1.59 11.41 5.75
N LYS A 173 -2.88 11.75 5.60
CA LYS A 173 -3.72 12.33 6.67
C LYS A 173 -4.42 11.31 7.55
N ASP A 174 -4.16 10.02 7.39
CA ASP A 174 -4.78 8.98 8.21
C ASP A 174 -4.48 9.20 9.71
N ALA A 175 -5.46 9.76 10.42
CA ALA A 175 -5.38 10.11 11.84
C ALA A 175 -5.85 8.96 12.75
N THR A 176 -6.07 7.77 12.19
CA THR A 176 -6.60 6.63 12.93
C THR A 176 -5.68 6.32 14.11
N LYS A 177 -6.22 6.43 15.33
CA LYS A 177 -5.51 6.25 16.60
C LYS A 177 -5.20 4.79 16.94
N THR A 178 -5.19 3.90 15.96
CA THR A 178 -4.88 2.48 16.16
C THR A 178 -3.38 2.33 16.43
N ALA A 179 -2.96 2.71 17.64
CA ALA A 179 -1.60 2.54 18.10
C ALA A 179 -1.35 1.05 18.34
N VAL A 180 -0.44 0.49 17.55
CA VAL A 180 -0.04 -0.91 17.69
C VAL A 180 0.95 -1.02 18.85
N LEU A 181 0.46 -1.36 20.04
CA LEU A 181 1.22 -1.24 21.29
C LEU A 181 2.52 -2.07 21.33
N ASP A 182 2.63 -3.12 20.52
CA ASP A 182 3.78 -4.03 20.45
C ASP A 182 4.83 -3.64 19.38
N GLY A 183 4.58 -2.55 18.64
CA GLY A 183 5.47 -2.07 17.58
C GLY A 183 5.44 -2.91 16.30
N THR A 184 4.45 -3.79 16.11
CA THR A 184 4.31 -4.58 14.87
C THR A 184 3.98 -3.72 13.64
N VAL A 185 3.83 -4.38 12.49
CA VAL A 185 3.39 -3.74 11.24
C VAL A 185 1.99 -3.16 11.43
N HIS A 186 1.83 -1.87 11.12
CA HIS A 186 0.57 -1.17 11.19
C HIS A 186 -0.40 -1.67 10.10
N PRO A 187 -1.71 -1.82 10.38
CA PRO A 187 -2.69 -2.25 9.38
C PRO A 187 -2.71 -1.39 8.11
N LEU A 188 -2.59 -0.06 8.25
CA LEU A 188 -2.42 0.88 7.13
C LEU A 188 -1.29 0.47 6.18
N THR A 189 -0.12 0.06 6.71
CA THR A 189 1.02 -0.37 5.89
C THR A 189 0.63 -1.56 5.03
N SER A 190 -0.07 -2.55 5.61
CA SER A 190 -0.52 -3.72 4.87
C SER A 190 -1.58 -3.37 3.82
N TYR A 191 -2.53 -2.48 4.16
CA TYR A 191 -3.55 -2.00 3.24
C TYR A 191 -2.95 -1.26 2.05
N VAL A 192 -2.07 -0.27 2.28
CA VAL A 192 -1.43 0.50 1.20
C VAL A 192 -0.55 -0.40 0.33
N ILE A 193 0.21 -1.32 0.93
CA ILE A 193 1.02 -2.26 0.15
C ILE A 193 0.15 -3.20 -0.70
N ASN A 194 -0.98 -3.68 -0.19
CA ASN A 194 -1.90 -4.51 -0.97
C ASN A 194 -2.57 -3.69 -2.08
N TYR A 195 -2.96 -2.44 -1.80
CA TYR A 195 -3.46 -1.53 -2.81
C TYR A 195 -2.45 -1.33 -3.94
N VAL A 196 -1.19 -1.06 -3.60
CA VAL A 196 -0.12 -0.93 -4.60
C VAL A 196 0.07 -2.23 -5.37
N LYS A 197 0.03 -3.41 -4.74
CA LYS A 197 0.09 -4.68 -5.47
C LYS A 197 -1.02 -4.79 -6.52
N PHE A 198 -2.27 -4.47 -6.16
CA PHE A 198 -3.38 -4.46 -7.11
C PHE A 198 -3.19 -3.44 -8.24
N LEU A 199 -2.54 -2.29 -8.00
CA LEU A 199 -2.21 -1.36 -9.08
C LEU A 199 -1.27 -1.98 -10.13
N PHE A 200 -0.38 -2.88 -9.72
CA PHE A 200 0.52 -3.55 -10.66
C PHE A 200 -0.19 -4.59 -11.52
N ASP A 201 -1.30 -5.17 -11.06
CA ASP A 201 -2.14 -6.02 -11.92
C ASP A 201 -2.71 -5.21 -13.11
N TYR A 202 -2.87 -3.89 -12.96
CA TYR A 202 -3.31 -2.94 -13.99
C TYR A 202 -2.15 -2.16 -14.66
N GLN A 203 -0.90 -2.63 -14.56
CA GLN A 203 0.26 -1.86 -15.01
C GLN A 203 0.18 -1.46 -16.50
N SER A 204 -0.25 -2.37 -17.38
CA SER A 204 -0.41 -2.08 -18.82
C SER A 204 -1.42 -0.97 -19.07
N THR A 205 -2.56 -1.05 -18.38
CA THR A 205 -3.67 -0.11 -18.49
C THR A 205 -3.29 1.26 -17.96
N LEU A 206 -2.64 1.30 -16.80
CA LEU A 206 -2.13 2.54 -16.22
C LEU A 206 -1.07 3.21 -17.10
N LYS A 207 -0.17 2.44 -17.73
CA LYS A 207 0.79 3.01 -18.69
C LYS A 207 0.08 3.68 -19.87
N GLN A 208 -0.97 3.07 -20.43
CA GLN A 208 -1.76 3.67 -21.50
C GLN A 208 -2.56 4.89 -21.03
N LEU A 209 -3.09 4.82 -19.80
CA LEU A 209 -3.81 5.93 -19.16
C LEU A 209 -2.91 7.15 -19.02
N PHE A 210 -1.67 6.97 -18.54
CA PHE A 210 -0.72 8.08 -18.40
C PHE A 210 -0.19 8.63 -19.73
N GLN A 211 -0.20 7.84 -20.82
CA GLN A 211 0.13 8.33 -22.17
C GLN A 211 -0.92 9.31 -22.70
N GLU A 212 -2.20 9.08 -22.41
CA GLU A 212 -3.31 9.86 -22.98
C GLU A 212 -3.37 11.33 -22.54
N PHE A 213 -2.72 11.67 -21.42
CA PHE A 213 -2.80 13.00 -20.82
C PHE A 213 -1.58 13.88 -21.10
N GLU A 214 -0.68 13.47 -22.00
CA GLU A 214 0.51 14.23 -22.44
C GLU A 214 1.22 14.99 -21.30
N ASN A 215 1.44 14.35 -20.15
CA ASN A 215 2.22 14.97 -19.06
C ASN A 215 3.75 14.94 -19.31
N GLY A 216 4.18 14.94 -20.57
CA GLY A 216 5.58 15.13 -21.01
C GLY A 216 6.63 14.09 -20.54
N GLY A 217 6.24 13.09 -19.74
CA GLY A 217 7.13 12.06 -19.21
C GLY A 217 6.78 10.66 -19.73
N GLU A 218 7.77 9.78 -19.77
CA GLU A 218 7.55 8.36 -20.10
C GLU A 218 6.49 7.76 -19.15
N PRO A 219 5.51 6.99 -19.65
CA PRO A 219 4.40 6.47 -18.83
C PRO A 219 4.84 5.55 -17.68
N GLY A 220 5.97 4.85 -17.84
CA GLY A 220 6.60 4.12 -16.74
C GLY A 220 7.06 5.03 -15.60
N SER A 221 7.49 6.25 -15.93
CA SER A 221 7.92 7.28 -14.98
C SER A 221 6.75 7.86 -14.17
N GLN A 222 5.58 8.04 -14.78
CA GLN A 222 4.40 8.54 -14.06
C GLN A 222 3.85 7.52 -13.06
N LEU A 223 3.72 6.25 -13.46
CA LEU A 223 3.33 5.18 -12.53
C LEU A 223 4.35 5.03 -11.39
N ALA A 224 5.65 5.20 -11.70
CA ALA A 224 6.70 5.23 -10.68
C ALA A 224 6.54 6.41 -9.73
N SER A 225 6.29 7.61 -10.25
CA SER A 225 6.06 8.81 -9.44
C SER A 225 4.87 8.61 -8.49
N VAL A 226 3.71 8.20 -8.99
CA VAL A 226 2.52 7.97 -8.17
C VAL A 226 2.78 6.91 -7.11
N THR A 227 3.43 5.81 -7.48
CA THR A 227 3.79 4.75 -6.51
C THR A 227 4.75 5.28 -5.44
N MET A 228 5.76 6.06 -5.83
CA MET A 228 6.71 6.68 -4.88
C MET A 228 6.01 7.68 -3.95
N GLN A 229 5.08 8.48 -4.46
CA GLN A 229 4.29 9.44 -3.68
C GLN A 229 3.44 8.73 -2.62
N ILE A 230 2.71 7.68 -2.99
CA ILE A 230 1.93 6.86 -2.05
C ILE A 230 2.85 6.24 -0.98
N MET A 231 4.00 5.70 -1.37
CA MET A 231 4.97 5.11 -0.43
C MET A 231 5.58 6.16 0.50
N GLN A 232 5.78 7.39 0.02
CA GLN A 232 6.30 8.50 0.82
C GLN A 232 5.23 9.02 1.79
N ALA A 233 3.97 9.17 1.34
CA ALA A 233 2.83 9.53 2.17
C ALA A 233 2.66 8.53 3.33
N LEU A 234 2.76 7.23 3.04
CA LEU A 234 2.73 6.18 4.07
C LEU A 234 3.88 6.34 5.07
N GLN A 235 5.11 6.59 4.61
CA GLN A 235 6.26 6.79 5.49
C GLN A 235 6.11 8.02 6.38
N THR A 236 5.66 9.15 5.83
CA THR A 236 5.38 10.38 6.58
C THR A 236 4.32 10.14 7.65
N ASN A 237 3.23 9.43 7.30
CA ASN A 237 2.19 9.06 8.24
C ASN A 237 2.71 8.15 9.36
N LEU A 238 3.52 7.13 9.01
CA LEU A 238 4.14 6.23 9.98
C LEU A 238 5.11 6.96 10.92
N ASP A 239 5.91 7.91 10.42
CA ASP A 239 6.76 8.77 11.26
C ASP A 239 5.90 9.58 12.24
N GLY A 240 4.81 10.19 11.76
CA GLY A 240 3.83 10.89 12.60
C GLY A 240 3.25 10.01 13.70
N LYS A 241 2.85 8.77 13.38
CA LYS A 241 2.32 7.80 14.34
C LYS A 241 3.38 7.30 15.32
N SER A 242 4.62 7.15 14.86
CA SER A 242 5.72 6.66 15.70
C SER A 242 6.05 7.60 16.88
N LYS A 243 5.73 8.90 16.75
CA LYS A 243 5.90 9.91 17.80
C LYS A 243 4.94 9.74 18.98
N GLN A 244 3.92 8.88 18.86
CA GLN A 244 2.97 8.59 19.93
C GLN A 244 3.53 7.59 20.96
N TYR A 245 4.59 6.84 20.61
CA TYR A 245 5.23 5.94 21.56
C TYR A 245 6.05 6.72 22.59
N LYS A 246 5.89 6.35 23.87
CA LYS A 246 6.66 6.94 24.97
C LYS A 246 8.11 6.45 25.01
N ASP A 247 8.37 5.24 24.54
CA ASP A 247 9.71 4.67 24.47
C ASP A 247 10.30 4.89 23.07
N PRO A 248 11.38 5.69 22.95
CA PRO A 248 12.06 5.91 21.66
C PRO A 248 12.60 4.62 21.03
N SER A 249 12.90 3.60 21.82
CA SER A 249 13.34 2.30 21.31
C SER A 249 12.21 1.60 20.54
N LEU A 250 10.98 1.70 21.05
CA LEU A 250 9.79 1.15 20.40
C LEU A 250 9.43 1.94 19.12
N THR A 251 9.62 3.27 19.13
CA THR A 251 9.49 4.10 17.92
C THR A 251 10.35 3.57 16.78
N HIS A 252 11.64 3.31 17.05
CA HIS A 252 12.55 2.78 16.02
C HIS A 252 12.22 1.35 15.61
N LEU A 253 11.80 0.49 16.55
CA LEU A 253 11.36 -0.87 16.22
C LEU A 253 10.13 -0.86 15.30
N PHE A 254 9.15 -0.01 15.60
CA PHE A 254 7.96 0.18 14.79
C PHE A 254 8.29 0.65 13.37
N LEU A 255 9.10 1.69 13.22
CA LEU A 255 9.52 2.19 11.91
C LEU A 255 10.31 1.13 11.13
N MET A 256 11.23 0.43 11.81
CA MET A 256 12.00 -0.67 11.23
C MET A 256 11.08 -1.77 10.67
N ASN A 257 10.10 -2.24 11.46
CA ASN A 257 9.16 -3.27 11.05
C ASN A 257 8.34 -2.86 9.81
N ASN A 258 7.78 -1.66 9.83
CA ASN A 258 6.92 -1.18 8.75
C ASN A 258 7.71 -0.94 7.45
N ILE A 259 8.86 -0.27 7.53
CA ILE A 259 9.69 -0.01 6.35
C ILE A 259 10.27 -1.34 5.80
N HIS A 260 10.66 -2.28 6.66
CA HIS A 260 11.09 -3.61 6.22
C HIS A 260 9.97 -4.36 5.50
N TYR A 261 8.74 -4.30 6.02
CA TYR A 261 7.59 -4.89 5.37
C TYR A 261 7.33 -4.29 3.98
N MET A 262 7.44 -2.96 3.84
CA MET A 262 7.35 -2.27 2.55
C MET A 262 8.43 -2.77 1.58
N VAL A 263 9.70 -2.81 2.01
CA VAL A 263 10.83 -3.27 1.20
C VAL A 263 10.66 -4.73 0.77
N ARG A 264 10.29 -5.62 1.70
CA ARG A 264 10.06 -7.04 1.42
C ARG A 264 8.93 -7.23 0.42
N SER A 265 7.87 -6.43 0.54
CA SER A 265 6.71 -6.50 -0.35
C SER A 265 7.03 -6.01 -1.75
N VAL A 266 7.70 -4.86 -1.89
CA VAL A 266 8.14 -4.32 -3.19
C VAL A 266 9.10 -5.29 -3.89
N ARG A 267 10.04 -5.90 -3.15
CA ARG A 267 10.98 -6.88 -3.72
C ARG A 267 10.31 -8.14 -4.27
N ARG A 268 9.09 -8.44 -3.83
CA ARG A 268 8.33 -9.65 -4.20
C ARG A 268 7.28 -9.36 -5.28
N SER A 269 7.19 -8.13 -5.76
CA SER A 269 6.25 -7.73 -6.80
C SER A 269 6.97 -7.05 -7.96
N GLU A 270 6.25 -6.84 -9.06
CA GLU A 270 6.71 -6.10 -10.24
C GLU A 270 7.02 -4.62 -9.94
N ALA A 271 6.64 -4.14 -8.76
CA ALA A 271 7.03 -2.83 -8.26
C ALA A 271 8.55 -2.65 -8.16
N LYS A 272 9.31 -3.74 -7.98
CA LYS A 272 10.78 -3.69 -7.97
C LYS A 272 11.34 -3.15 -9.28
N ASP A 273 10.81 -3.59 -10.42
CA ASP A 273 11.35 -3.25 -11.73
C ASP A 273 11.08 -1.79 -12.08
N LEU A 274 9.97 -1.25 -11.56
CA LEU A 274 9.54 0.11 -11.81
C LEU A 274 10.11 1.13 -10.83
N LEU A 275 10.29 0.77 -9.55
CA LEU A 275 10.93 1.63 -8.55
C LEU A 275 12.47 1.57 -8.58
N GLY A 276 13.04 0.47 -9.09
CA GLY A 276 14.47 0.25 -9.21
C GLY A 276 15.17 -0.23 -7.93
N ASP A 277 16.37 -0.79 -8.12
CA ASP A 277 17.19 -1.32 -7.02
C ASP A 277 17.69 -0.21 -6.06
N ASP A 278 17.85 1.02 -6.54
CA ASP A 278 18.25 2.17 -5.73
C ASP A 278 17.22 2.48 -4.63
N TRP A 279 15.94 2.43 -4.97
CA TRP A 279 14.86 2.62 -4.00
C TRP A 279 14.92 1.54 -2.91
N VAL A 280 15.10 0.28 -3.31
CA VAL A 280 15.21 -0.86 -2.39
C VAL A 280 16.44 -0.69 -1.48
N GLN A 281 17.59 -0.32 -2.04
CA GLN A 281 18.83 -0.16 -1.27
C GLN A 281 18.73 1.01 -0.29
N ARG A 282 18.15 2.13 -0.70
CA ARG A 282 17.90 3.29 0.16
C ARG A 282 17.05 2.91 1.37
N HIS A 283 15.92 2.23 1.16
CA HIS A 283 15.04 1.85 2.26
C HIS A 283 15.64 0.76 3.14
N ARG A 284 16.43 -0.19 2.61
CA ARG A 284 17.21 -1.11 3.45
C ARG A 284 18.20 -0.38 4.37
N ARG A 285 18.85 0.69 3.88
CA ARG A 285 19.72 1.52 4.73
C ARG A 285 18.93 2.20 5.85
N ILE A 286 17.71 2.68 5.57
CA ILE A 286 16.83 3.28 6.59
C ILE A 286 16.43 2.24 7.65
N VAL A 287 16.06 1.01 7.24
CA VAL A 287 15.78 -0.10 8.17
C VAL A 287 16.99 -0.35 9.07
N GLN A 288 18.20 -0.42 8.51
CA GLN A 288 19.42 -0.62 9.29
C GLN A 288 19.72 0.56 10.24
N GLN A 289 19.45 1.79 9.83
CA GLN A 289 19.60 2.97 10.68
C GLN A 289 18.67 2.89 11.90
N HIS A 290 17.41 2.49 11.71
CA HIS A 290 16.48 2.28 12.82
C HIS A 290 16.92 1.12 13.73
N ALA A 291 17.38 0.00 13.18
CA ALA A 291 17.93 -1.10 13.97
C ALA A 291 19.13 -0.66 14.85
N ASN A 292 20.05 0.12 14.26
CA ASN A 292 21.21 0.67 14.98
C ASN A 292 20.80 1.67 16.08
N GLN A 293 19.83 2.54 15.79
CA GLN A 293 19.36 3.53 16.75
C GLN A 293 18.58 2.88 17.90
N TYR A 294 17.73 1.88 17.59
CA TYR A 294 17.11 1.02 18.60
C TYR A 294 18.18 0.40 19.51
N LYS A 295 19.21 -0.24 18.93
CA LYS A 295 20.30 -0.85 19.70
C LYS A 295 20.99 0.16 20.62
N ARG A 296 21.31 1.34 20.09
CA ARG A 296 22.00 2.40 20.83
C ARG A 296 21.18 2.93 22.01
N ILE A 297 19.91 3.23 21.80
CA ILE A 297 19.04 3.81 22.84
C ILE A 297 18.73 2.76 23.91
N CYS A 298 18.32 1.57 23.49
CA CYS A 298 17.88 0.52 24.39
C CYS A 298 19.05 -0.06 25.21
N TRP A 299 20.14 -0.44 24.53
CA TRP A 299 21.23 -1.18 25.16
C TRP A 299 22.38 -0.28 25.64
N GLY A 300 22.36 1.01 25.31
CA GLY A 300 23.42 1.94 25.72
C GLY A 300 23.60 2.03 27.24
N LYS A 301 22.49 2.15 28.00
CA LYS A 301 22.53 2.29 29.47
C LYS A 301 23.02 1.02 30.17
N ILE A 302 22.56 -0.15 29.72
CA ILE A 302 22.97 -1.43 30.31
C ILE A 302 24.44 -1.76 29.98
N LEU A 303 24.90 -1.44 28.76
CA LEU A 303 26.30 -1.59 28.39
C LEU A 303 27.21 -0.67 29.20
N GLN A 304 26.78 0.56 29.54
CA GLN A 304 27.52 1.43 30.45
C GLN A 304 27.68 0.86 31.88
N CYS A 305 26.78 -0.02 32.32
CA CYS A 305 26.95 -0.71 33.60
C CYS A 305 28.09 -1.74 33.57
N LEU A 306 28.44 -2.22 32.36
CA LEU A 306 29.49 -3.20 32.12
C LEU A 306 30.85 -2.56 31.76
N THR A 307 30.94 -1.23 31.72
CA THR A 307 32.21 -0.53 31.45
C THR A 307 32.97 -0.15 32.72
N ILE A 308 34.30 -0.01 32.58
CA ILE A 308 35.22 0.27 33.68
C ILE A 308 35.32 1.78 33.99
N GLN A 309 34.78 2.63 33.11
CA GLN A 309 35.07 4.07 33.05
C GLN A 309 34.45 4.92 34.18
N GLY A 310 33.81 4.29 35.18
CA GLY A 310 33.36 4.91 36.43
C GLY A 310 33.77 4.14 37.68
N LEU A 311 34.69 3.17 37.56
CA LEU A 311 35.17 2.34 38.66
C LEU A 311 36.42 2.91 39.36
N THR A 312 37.02 3.98 38.81
CA THR A 312 38.34 4.51 39.23
C THR A 312 38.31 5.87 39.93
N SER A 313 37.17 6.33 40.48
CA SER A 313 37.12 7.59 41.23
C SER A 313 36.59 7.43 42.66
N SER A 314 37.54 7.31 43.59
CA SER A 314 37.50 8.01 44.87
C SER A 314 38.94 8.15 45.36
N GLY A 315 39.48 9.37 45.34
CA GLY A 315 40.81 9.68 45.86
C GLY A 315 40.89 9.48 47.36
N GLY A 316 42.08 9.08 47.84
CA GLY A 316 42.43 9.09 49.26
C GLY A 316 43.40 7.99 49.69
N SER A 317 44.70 8.26 49.49
CA SER A 317 45.85 7.84 50.32
C SER A 317 45.87 6.44 50.97
N SER A 318 46.75 5.56 50.46
CA SER A 318 47.64 4.79 51.32
C SER A 318 48.97 4.50 50.61
N VAL A 319 50.02 4.81 51.35
CA VAL A 319 51.43 4.66 51.05
C VAL A 319 51.83 3.19 51.18
N GLY A 320 52.64 2.70 50.23
CA GLY A 320 53.62 1.61 50.41
C GLY A 320 53.10 0.17 50.58
N GLY A 321 53.67 -0.75 49.79
CA GLY A 321 53.71 -2.18 50.12
C GLY A 321 53.20 -3.13 49.03
N ASP A 322 54.16 -3.77 48.35
CA ASP A 322 54.15 -5.07 47.67
C ASP A 322 52.86 -5.66 47.07
N GLY A 323 52.95 -5.91 45.75
CA GLY A 323 52.65 -7.23 45.19
C GLY A 323 51.21 -7.73 45.24
N GLY A 324 50.40 -7.35 44.26
CA GLY A 324 49.16 -8.08 43.98
C GLY A 324 48.17 -7.31 43.11
N ASN A 325 47.75 -7.94 42.02
CA ASN A 325 46.86 -7.43 40.99
C ASN A 325 45.43 -7.12 41.52
N SER A 326 45.25 -6.04 42.28
CA SER A 326 43.93 -5.53 42.66
C SER A 326 43.68 -4.18 42.00
N SER A 327 42.88 -4.17 40.94
CA SER A 327 42.30 -2.92 40.44
C SER A 327 41.63 -2.21 41.63
N GLY A 328 42.02 -0.98 41.93
CA GLY A 328 41.56 -0.16 43.06
C GLY A 328 40.08 0.23 43.01
N VAL A 329 39.22 -0.73 42.66
CA VAL A 329 37.79 -0.61 42.46
C VAL A 329 37.10 -1.13 43.73
N SER A 330 36.23 -0.31 44.29
CA SER A 330 35.46 -0.69 45.48
C SER A 330 34.57 -1.91 45.23
N ARG A 331 34.67 -2.94 46.08
CA ARG A 331 33.79 -4.12 46.08
C ARG A 331 32.31 -3.74 46.18
N ALA A 332 31.99 -2.67 46.91
CA ALA A 332 30.62 -2.16 47.03
C ALA A 332 30.10 -1.62 45.70
N LEU A 333 30.95 -0.91 44.95
CA LEU A 333 30.63 -0.35 43.64
C LEU A 333 30.38 -1.45 42.59
N VAL A 334 31.21 -2.50 42.58
CA VAL A 334 31.02 -3.68 41.72
C VAL A 334 29.67 -4.36 42.01
N LYS A 335 29.36 -4.57 43.30
CA LYS A 335 28.09 -5.14 43.74
C LYS A 335 26.89 -4.30 43.30
N ASP A 336 27.01 -2.99 43.33
CA ASP A 336 25.98 -2.07 42.88
C ASP A 336 25.76 -2.15 41.36
N ARG A 337 26.86 -2.20 40.57
CA ARG A 337 26.79 -2.40 39.11
C ARG A 337 26.08 -3.70 38.71
N PHE A 338 26.36 -4.80 39.40
CA PHE A 338 25.66 -6.07 39.17
C PHE A 338 24.16 -5.97 39.45
N LYS A 339 23.76 -5.29 40.53
CA LYS A 339 22.34 -5.08 40.84
C LYS A 339 21.64 -4.21 39.78
N ILE A 340 22.27 -3.11 39.38
CA ILE A 340 21.73 -2.22 38.34
C ILE A 340 21.60 -2.97 37.02
N PHE A 341 22.60 -3.76 36.64
CA PHE A 341 22.55 -4.61 35.46
C PHE A 341 21.37 -5.59 35.52
N ASN A 342 21.23 -6.35 36.62
CA ASN A 342 20.16 -7.34 36.75
C ASN A 342 18.77 -6.69 36.62
N MET A 343 18.56 -5.56 37.31
CA MET A 343 17.31 -4.81 37.26
C MET A 343 17.03 -4.29 35.84
N GLN A 344 18.01 -3.67 35.19
CA GLN A 344 17.84 -3.15 33.82
C GLN A 344 17.59 -4.26 32.80
N PHE A 345 18.28 -5.40 32.92
CA PHE A 345 18.07 -6.52 32.02
C PHE A 345 16.68 -7.13 32.18
N GLU A 346 16.23 -7.34 33.42
CA GLU A 346 14.89 -7.89 33.73
C GLU A 346 13.79 -6.95 33.20
N GLU A 347 13.92 -5.64 33.42
CA GLU A 347 12.97 -4.65 32.88
C GLU A 347 12.94 -4.66 31.35
N LEU A 348 14.11 -4.76 30.69
CA LEU A 348 14.20 -4.84 29.24
C LEU A 348 13.57 -6.14 28.70
N HIS A 349 13.92 -7.29 29.27
CA HIS A 349 13.37 -8.58 28.86
C HIS A 349 11.85 -8.63 29.03
N GLN A 350 11.32 -8.18 30.18
CA GLN A 350 9.88 -8.14 30.43
C GLN A 350 9.13 -7.25 29.44
N LYS A 351 9.74 -6.13 29.03
CA LYS A 351 9.14 -5.19 28.08
C LYS A 351 9.20 -5.71 26.65
N GLN A 352 10.37 -6.17 26.22
CA GLN A 352 10.65 -6.47 24.81
C GLN A 352 10.23 -7.88 24.38
N SER A 353 10.05 -8.79 25.33
CA SER A 353 9.31 -10.05 25.06
C SER A 353 7.88 -9.79 24.60
N GLN A 354 7.26 -8.67 25.02
CA GLN A 354 5.90 -8.30 24.61
C GLN A 354 5.86 -7.54 23.28
N TRP A 355 7.01 -7.08 22.76
CA TRP A 355 7.09 -6.44 21.45
C TRP A 355 7.11 -7.49 20.36
N THR A 356 6.82 -7.09 19.12
CA THR A 356 6.70 -8.04 18.01
C THR A 356 7.54 -7.57 16.83
N VAL A 357 8.40 -8.44 16.30
CA VAL A 357 9.07 -8.27 14.99
C VAL A 357 8.56 -9.40 14.09
N PRO A 358 7.60 -9.16 13.19
CA PRO A 358 6.94 -10.23 12.44
C PRO A 358 7.88 -11.03 11.54
N ASP A 359 8.86 -10.38 10.94
CA ASP A 359 9.80 -11.01 10.02
C ASP A 359 10.90 -11.76 10.80
N THR A 360 10.95 -13.07 10.64
CA THR A 360 11.86 -13.95 11.39
C THR A 360 13.33 -13.62 11.11
N GLU A 361 13.71 -13.36 9.85
CA GLU A 361 15.09 -13.03 9.49
C GLU A 361 15.54 -11.72 10.15
N LEU A 362 14.68 -10.69 10.11
CA LEU A 362 14.94 -9.42 10.78
C LEU A 362 15.02 -9.59 12.30
N ARG A 363 14.14 -10.41 12.89
CA ARG A 363 14.10 -10.70 14.32
C ARG A 363 15.39 -11.36 14.79
N GLU A 364 15.78 -12.44 14.14
CA GLU A 364 17.00 -13.17 14.48
C GLU A 364 18.25 -12.30 14.26
N SER A 365 18.30 -11.54 13.18
CA SER A 365 19.39 -10.59 12.93
C SER A 365 19.51 -9.55 14.06
N LEU A 366 18.38 -9.04 14.56
CA LEU A 366 18.37 -8.08 15.66
C LEU A 366 18.80 -8.72 17.00
N ARG A 367 18.34 -9.93 17.29
CA ARG A 367 18.75 -10.71 18.47
C ARG A 367 20.25 -10.96 18.47
N LEU A 368 20.79 -11.42 17.35
CA LEU A 368 22.22 -11.64 17.16
C LEU A 368 23.02 -10.35 17.35
N ALA A 369 22.61 -9.25 16.72
CA ALA A 369 23.30 -7.96 16.83
C ALA A 369 23.33 -7.39 18.27
N VAL A 370 22.36 -7.75 19.11
CA VAL A 370 22.35 -7.43 20.55
C VAL A 370 23.24 -8.40 21.33
N ALA A 371 23.16 -9.70 21.06
CA ALA A 371 23.98 -10.72 21.71
C ALA A 371 25.48 -10.46 21.49
N GLU A 372 25.87 -10.10 20.28
CA GLU A 372 27.25 -9.78 19.89
C GLU A 372 27.86 -8.62 20.68
N VAL A 373 27.05 -7.68 21.17
CA VAL A 373 27.54 -6.56 21.99
C VAL A 373 27.41 -6.83 23.48
N LEU A 374 26.34 -7.51 23.92
CA LEU A 374 26.05 -7.73 25.34
C LEU A 374 26.90 -8.86 25.93
N LEU A 375 26.95 -10.02 25.27
CA LEU A 375 27.57 -11.22 25.82
C LEU A 375 29.09 -11.05 26.04
N PRO A 376 29.87 -10.48 25.10
CA PRO A 376 31.31 -10.27 25.33
C PRO A 376 31.58 -9.27 26.46
N ALA A 377 30.77 -8.20 26.55
CA ALA A 377 30.88 -7.21 27.61
C ALA A 377 30.56 -7.83 28.98
N TYR A 378 29.49 -8.62 29.06
CA TYR A 378 29.08 -9.30 30.29
C TYR A 378 30.11 -10.34 30.73
N ARG A 379 30.55 -11.23 29.82
CA ARG A 379 31.60 -12.24 30.11
C ARG A 379 32.89 -11.59 30.61
N SER A 380 33.32 -10.50 29.99
CA SER A 380 34.51 -9.76 30.44
C SER A 380 34.33 -9.14 31.82
N PHE A 381 33.15 -8.56 32.10
CA PHE A 381 32.84 -7.96 33.39
C PHE A 381 32.80 -9.01 34.51
N VAL A 382 32.11 -10.13 34.29
CA VAL A 382 32.04 -11.26 35.24
C VAL A 382 33.41 -11.88 35.46
N LYS A 383 34.20 -12.15 34.40
CA LYS A 383 35.55 -12.71 34.55
C LYS A 383 36.46 -11.82 35.39
N ARG A 384 36.35 -10.50 35.23
CA ARG A 384 37.19 -9.52 35.92
C ARG A 384 36.78 -9.26 37.36
N PHE A 385 35.47 -9.16 37.63
CA PHE A 385 34.95 -8.70 38.92
C PHE A 385 34.17 -9.76 39.71
N GLY A 386 33.83 -10.90 39.08
CA GLY A 386 33.13 -12.03 39.69
C GLY A 386 33.81 -12.54 40.96
N PRO A 387 35.14 -12.79 40.98
CA PRO A 387 35.84 -13.25 42.18
C PRO A 387 35.72 -12.30 43.39
N LEU A 388 35.51 -11.00 43.17
CA LEU A 388 35.34 -10.02 44.26
C LEU A 388 33.96 -10.13 44.94
N VAL A 389 32.99 -10.71 44.24
CA VAL A 389 31.59 -10.83 44.66
C VAL A 389 31.30 -12.25 45.17
N GLU A 390 31.88 -13.26 44.52
CA GLU A 390 31.79 -14.68 44.88
C GLU A 390 32.32 -14.95 46.29
N ASN A 391 33.40 -14.28 46.68
CA ASN A 391 34.01 -14.38 48.01
C ASN A 391 33.21 -13.66 49.13
N GLY A 392 31.99 -13.19 48.85
CA GLY A 392 31.14 -12.47 49.78
C GLY A 392 29.90 -13.25 50.24
N LYS A 393 29.15 -12.72 51.21
CA LYS A 393 27.85 -13.27 51.62
C LYS A 393 26.82 -13.11 50.48
N ASN A 394 26.18 -14.21 50.07
CA ASN A 394 25.12 -14.32 49.06
C ASN A 394 25.52 -13.89 47.63
N PRO A 395 26.43 -14.61 46.95
CA PRO A 395 26.91 -14.25 45.61
C PRO A 395 25.82 -14.30 44.53
N GLN A 396 24.85 -15.22 44.65
CA GLN A 396 23.70 -15.36 43.75
C GLN A 396 22.79 -14.12 43.70
N LYS A 397 22.86 -13.24 44.72
CA LYS A 397 22.12 -11.96 44.71
C LYS A 397 22.67 -10.98 43.68
N TYR A 398 23.93 -11.13 43.28
CA TYR A 398 24.65 -10.19 42.44
C TYR A 398 24.91 -10.79 41.06
N ILE A 399 25.47 -12.00 40.99
CA ILE A 399 25.65 -12.73 39.74
C ILE A 399 24.43 -13.64 39.58
N ARG A 400 23.36 -13.07 39.01
CA ARG A 400 22.05 -13.73 38.90
C ARG A 400 21.89 -14.52 37.60
N PHE A 401 22.66 -14.16 36.57
CA PHE A 401 22.58 -14.73 35.23
C PHE A 401 23.93 -15.31 34.82
N SER A 402 23.95 -16.48 34.18
CA SER A 402 25.10 -16.91 33.39
C SER A 402 25.07 -16.26 32.00
N ALA A 403 26.16 -16.36 31.24
CA ALA A 403 26.16 -15.86 29.87
C ALA A 403 25.18 -16.66 28.99
N GLU A 404 25.04 -17.95 29.27
CA GLU A 404 24.12 -18.87 28.62
C GLU A 404 22.65 -18.53 28.96
N ASP A 405 22.36 -18.12 30.21
CA ASP A 405 21.03 -17.65 30.59
C ASP A 405 20.64 -16.37 29.85
N LEU A 406 21.57 -15.40 29.74
CA LEU A 406 21.33 -14.18 29.00
C LEU A 406 21.09 -14.46 27.51
N GLU A 407 21.87 -15.35 26.90
CA GLU A 407 21.70 -15.77 25.51
C GLU A 407 20.33 -16.42 25.27
N ARG A 408 19.92 -17.33 26.16
CA ARG A 408 18.58 -17.94 26.12
C ARG A 408 17.48 -16.88 26.23
N MET A 409 17.59 -15.98 27.20
CA MET A 409 16.60 -14.92 27.41
C MET A 409 16.54 -13.94 26.24
N LEU A 410 17.66 -13.61 25.59
CA LEU A 410 17.69 -12.80 24.37
C LEU A 410 16.92 -13.46 23.22
N GLY A 411 16.95 -14.81 23.15
CA GLY A 411 16.16 -15.60 22.21
C GLY A 411 14.64 -15.49 22.39
N GLU A 412 14.15 -14.91 23.49
CA GLU A 412 12.72 -14.71 23.75
C GLU A 412 12.23 -13.31 23.34
N PHE A 413 13.13 -12.40 22.95
CA PHE A 413 12.78 -11.01 22.63
C PHE A 413 12.01 -10.92 21.32
N PHE A 414 10.99 -10.07 21.25
CA PHE A 414 10.22 -9.82 20.01
C PHE A 414 9.31 -10.94 19.50
N GLU A 415 9.05 -11.98 20.30
CA GLU A 415 8.05 -13.01 19.96
C GLU A 415 6.62 -12.47 20.01
N GLY A 416 6.40 -11.33 20.67
CA GLY A 416 5.09 -10.80 21.01
C GLY A 416 4.50 -11.52 22.22
N LYS A 417 3.34 -11.07 22.67
CA LYS A 417 2.57 -11.87 23.62
C LYS A 417 2.21 -13.17 22.92
N THR A 418 2.82 -14.29 23.32
CA THR A 418 2.18 -15.59 23.14
C THR A 418 0.79 -15.44 23.75
N LEU A 419 -0.25 -15.38 22.91
CA LEU A 419 -1.59 -15.72 23.34
C LEU A 419 -1.42 -17.11 23.94
N ASN A 420 -1.30 -17.18 25.27
CA ASN A 420 -1.49 -18.41 26.00
C ASN A 420 -2.88 -18.86 25.58
N GLU A 421 -2.94 -19.81 24.63
CA GLU A 421 -4.12 -20.63 24.46
C GLU A 421 -4.49 -21.12 25.87
N PRO A 422 -5.74 -20.93 26.31
CA PRO A 422 -6.15 -21.52 27.56
C PRO A 422 -5.95 -23.02 27.39
N LYS A 423 -5.08 -23.61 28.22
CA LYS A 423 -4.97 -25.07 28.32
C LYS A 423 -6.39 -25.60 28.51
N ARG A 424 -6.83 -26.41 27.54
CA ARG A 424 -8.11 -27.10 27.52
C ARG A 424 -8.39 -27.86 28.80
#